data_AF-W4EIL3-F1
#
_entry.id   AF-W4EIL3-F1
#
_cell.length_a   1.000
_cell.length_b   1.000
_cell.length_c   1.000
_cell.angle_alpha   90.00
_cell.angle_beta   90.00
_cell.angle_gamma   90.00
#
_symmetry.space_group_name_H-M   'P 1'
#
loop_
_entity.id
_entity.type
_entity.pdbx_description
1 polymer ?
#
loop_
_entity_poly.entity_id
_entity_poly.type
_entity_poly.pdbx_seq_one_letter_code
_entity_poly.pdbx_strand_id
1 'polypeptide(L)'
;MLAVHQRLAELYTLSLKRPLAPAEQDELQHCLHVNTVYCWEMARLHIEALLAADTQDTGWQQEISAQLLEVRVSGKPGKRP
;
A
#
# COMPACT_ATOMS: atom_id res chain seq x y z
N MET A 1 -3.26 -2.15 9.53
CA MET A 1 -2.46 -0.91 9.31
C MET A 1 -1.01 -1.34 9.23
N LEU A 2 -0.31 -1.00 8.14
CA LEU A 2 1.12 -1.34 7.97
C LEU A 2 2.00 -0.40 8.80
N ALA A 3 3.15 -0.89 9.25
CA ALA A 3 4.12 -0.11 10.04
C ALA A 3 4.55 1.19 9.33
N VAL A 4 4.65 1.16 8.00
CA VAL A 4 4.98 2.36 7.20
C VAL A 4 3.95 3.48 7.35
N HIS A 5 2.65 3.16 7.41
CA HIS A 5 1.62 4.19 7.56
C HIS A 5 1.63 4.80 8.96
N GLN A 6 1.92 3.99 9.98
CA GLN A 6 2.13 4.49 11.33
C GLN A 6 3.34 5.43 11.36
N ARG A 7 4.48 5.02 10.76
CA ARG A 7 5.69 5.85 10.75
C ARG A 7 5.49 7.16 9.98
N LEU A 8 4.76 7.14 8.87
CA LEU A 8 4.37 8.37 8.14
C LEU A 8 3.57 9.32 9.05
N ALA A 9 2.61 8.81 9.80
CA ALA A 9 1.82 9.62 10.72
C ALA A 9 2.68 10.20 11.86
N GLU A 10 3.62 9.43 12.40
CA GLU A 10 4.59 9.90 13.40
C GLU A 10 5.46 11.04 12.85
N LEU A 11 6.08 10.84 11.69
CA LEU A 11 6.94 11.84 11.04
C LEU A 11 6.18 13.11 10.69
N TYR A 12 4.94 12.99 10.19
CA TYR A 12 4.06 14.13 9.98
C TYR A 12 3.77 14.87 11.28
N THR A 13 3.45 14.16 12.36
CA THR A 13 3.18 14.79 13.66
C THR A 13 4.41 15.51 14.23
N LEU A 14 5.61 14.98 14.00
CA LEU A 14 6.87 15.62 14.39
C LEU A 14 7.14 16.89 13.56
N SER A 15 6.89 16.85 12.25
CA SER A 15 7.14 17.99 11.35
C SER A 15 6.28 19.21 11.67
N LEU A 16 5.10 19.01 12.27
CA LEU A 16 4.24 20.09 12.76
C LEU A 16 4.82 20.81 14.00
N LYS A 17 5.71 20.16 14.77
CA LYS A 17 6.27 20.72 16.01
C LYS A 17 7.63 21.36 15.79
N ARG A 18 8.42 20.83 14.86
CA ARG A 18 9.76 21.32 14.52
C ARG A 18 10.15 20.84 13.12
N PRO A 19 11.14 21.46 12.47
CA PRO A 19 11.78 20.88 11.30
C PRO A 19 12.27 19.46 11.59
N LEU A 20 12.12 18.57 10.60
CA LEU A 20 12.64 17.21 10.68
C LEU A 20 14.17 17.25 10.67
N ALA A 21 14.78 16.41 11.50
CA ALA A 21 16.22 16.16 11.44
C ALA A 21 16.56 15.44 10.12
N PRO A 22 17.81 15.54 9.62
CA PRO A 22 18.19 14.90 8.36
C PRO A 22 17.83 13.40 8.29
N ALA A 23 18.10 12.64 9.36
CA ALA A 23 17.74 11.23 9.44
C ALA A 23 16.21 10.98 9.36
N GLU A 24 15.40 11.85 9.96
CA GLU A 24 13.93 11.75 9.90
C GLU A 24 13.41 12.10 8.50
N GLN A 25 14.08 13.02 7.80
CA GLN A 25 13.78 13.35 6.41
C GLN A 25 14.10 12.16 5.50
N ASP A 26 15.23 11.49 5.70
CA ASP A 26 15.60 10.29 4.96
C ASP A 26 14.59 9.15 5.23
N GLU A 27 14.20 8.95 6.49
CA GLU A 27 13.14 7.99 6.83
C GLU A 27 11.80 8.34 6.18
N LEU A 28 11.44 9.62 6.12
CA LEU A 28 10.22 10.07 5.45
C LEU A 28 10.25 9.69 3.95
N GLN A 29 11.38 9.89 3.27
CA GLN A 29 11.51 9.49 1.86
C GLN A 29 11.35 7.98 1.66
N HIS A 30 11.97 7.16 2.52
CA HIS A 30 11.80 5.71 2.48
C HIS A 30 10.34 5.30 2.72
N CYS A 31 9.69 5.89 3.72
CA CYS A 31 8.29 5.59 4.01
C CYS A 31 7.36 6.00 2.87
N LEU A 32 7.59 7.15 2.24
CA LEU A 32 6.84 7.61 1.07
C LEU A 32 7.03 6.68 -0.12
N HIS A 33 8.25 6.21 -0.37
CA HIS A 33 8.51 5.24 -1.43
C HIS A 33 7.71 3.95 -1.23
N VAL A 34 7.78 3.35 -0.03
CA VAL A 34 7.03 2.12 0.28
C VAL A 34 5.52 2.36 0.21
N ASN A 35 5.03 3.48 0.73
CA ASN A 35 3.61 3.85 0.64
C ASN A 35 3.15 4.02 -0.82
N THR A 36 4.01 4.56 -1.68
CA THR A 36 3.72 4.73 -3.11
C THR A 36 3.53 3.37 -3.78
N VAL A 37 4.43 2.42 -3.53
CA VAL A 37 4.30 1.04 -4.04
C VAL A 37 3.00 0.37 -3.57
N TYR A 38 2.69 0.49 -2.27
CA TYR A 38 1.44 -0.03 -1.70
C TYR A 38 0.20 0.57 -2.37
N CYS A 39 0.14 1.90 -2.50
CA CYS A 39 -1.00 2.58 -3.09
C CYS A 39 -1.23 2.19 -4.55
N TRP A 40 -0.16 2.10 -5.34
CA TRP A 40 -0.27 1.69 -6.74
C TRP A 40 -0.74 0.25 -6.90
N GLU A 41 -0.26 -0.69 -6.07
CA GLU A 41 -0.73 -2.07 -6.15
C GLU A 41 -2.17 -2.24 -5.68
N MET A 42 -2.59 -1.52 -4.64
CA MET A 42 -3.99 -1.48 -4.24
C MET A 42 -4.86 -0.94 -5.38
N ALA A 43 -4.45 0.15 -6.04
CA ALA A 43 -5.20 0.73 -7.16
C ALA A 43 -5.32 -0.24 -8.34
N ARG A 44 -4.20 -0.88 -8.74
CA ARG A 44 -4.19 -1.89 -9.81
C ARG A 44 -5.15 -3.03 -9.52
N LEU A 45 -5.07 -3.62 -8.31
CA LEU A 45 -5.93 -4.74 -7.92
C LEU A 45 -7.41 -4.33 -7.83
N HIS A 46 -7.72 -3.10 -7.42
CA HIS A 46 -9.09 -2.61 -7.44
C HIS A 46 -9.66 -2.50 -8.86
N ILE A 47 -8.86 -2.03 -9.82
CA ILE A 47 -9.27 -1.99 -11.23
C ILE A 47 -9.48 -3.42 -11.77
N GLU A 48 -8.56 -4.34 -11.47
CA GLU A 48 -8.69 -5.76 -11.87
C GLU A 48 -9.94 -6.40 -11.25
N ALA A 49 -10.27 -6.10 -9.99
CA ALA A 49 -11.49 -6.58 -9.35
C ALA A 49 -12.76 -6.10 -10.04
N LEU A 50 -12.79 -4.84 -10.51
CA LEU A 50 -13.92 -4.30 -11.26
C LEU A 50 -14.06 -5.01 -12.61
N LEU A 51 -12.95 -5.20 -13.34
CA LEU A 51 -12.96 -5.92 -14.61
C LEU A 51 -13.45 -7.36 -14.44
N ALA A 52 -12.98 -8.07 -13.42
CA ALA A 52 -13.43 -9.43 -13.11
C ALA A 52 -14.93 -9.49 -12.80
N ALA A 53 -15.49 -8.45 -12.17
CA ALA A 53 -16.92 -8.33 -11.94
C ALA A 53 -17.71 -8.03 -13.21
N ASP A 54 -17.23 -7.12 -14.04
CA ASP A 54 -17.88 -6.76 -15.30
C ASP A 54 -17.93 -7.95 -16.28
N THR A 55 -16.89 -8.81 -16.26
CA THR A 55 -16.85 -10.04 -17.08
C THR A 55 -17.48 -11.26 -16.42
N GLN A 56 -17.99 -11.13 -15.18
CA GLN A 56 -18.53 -12.23 -14.38
C GLN A 56 -17.55 -13.38 -14.14
N ASP A 57 -16.25 -13.10 -14.17
CA ASP A 57 -15.19 -14.09 -13.91
C ASP A 57 -14.98 -14.27 -12.40
N THR A 58 -15.77 -15.17 -11.83
CA THR A 58 -15.73 -15.48 -10.39
C THR A 58 -14.40 -16.08 -9.93
N GLY A 59 -13.66 -16.77 -10.79
CA GLY A 59 -12.34 -17.32 -10.45
C GLY A 59 -11.32 -16.20 -10.27
N TRP A 60 -11.25 -15.30 -11.26
CA TRP A 60 -10.39 -14.13 -11.19
C TRP A 60 -10.74 -13.23 -10.00
N GLN A 61 -12.03 -13.03 -9.70
CA GLN A 61 -12.45 -12.29 -8.50
C GLN A 61 -11.90 -12.86 -7.19
N GLN A 62 -11.89 -14.19 -7.04
CA GLN A 62 -11.37 -14.85 -5.85
C GLN A 62 -9.85 -14.64 -5.73
N GLU A 63 -9.12 -14.76 -6.84
CA GLU A 63 -7.67 -14.51 -6.89
C GLU A 63 -7.32 -13.07 -6.51
N ILE A 64 -8.03 -12.08 -7.07
CA ILE A 64 -7.80 -10.66 -6.75
C ILE A 64 -8.16 -10.37 -5.29
N SER A 65 -9.20 -10.99 -4.75
CA SER A 65 -9.57 -10.85 -3.34
C SER A 65 -8.47 -11.38 -2.41
N ALA A 66 -7.84 -12.51 -2.75
CA ALA A 66 -6.70 -13.05 -2.02
C ALA A 66 -5.47 -12.12 -2.10
N GLN A 67 -5.16 -11.60 -3.30
CA GLN A 67 -4.05 -10.66 -3.49
C GLN A 67 -4.28 -9.33 -2.72
N LEU A 68 -5.49 -8.79 -2.73
CA LEU A 68 -5.85 -7.59 -1.95
C LEU A 68 -5.64 -7.81 -0.45
N LEU A 69 -6.00 -8.99 0.07
CA LEU A 69 -5.75 -9.33 1.47
C LEU A 69 -4.25 -9.40 1.77
N GLU A 70 -3.46 -10.04 0.90
CA GLU A 70 -2.01 -10.14 1.08
C GLU A 70 -1.32 -8.76 1.06
N VAL A 71 -1.69 -7.88 0.13
CA VAL A 71 -1.15 -6.51 0.07
C VAL A 71 -1.52 -5.74 1.34
N ARG A 72 -2.76 -5.86 1.84
CA ARG A 72 -3.20 -5.18 3.07
C ARG A 72 -2.43 -5.64 4.32
N VAL A 73 -2.02 -6.90 4.37
CA VAL A 73 -1.34 -7.50 5.53
C VAL A 73 0.18 -7.29 5.44
N SER A 74 0.77 -7.50 4.28
CA SER A 74 2.22 -7.55 4.09
C SER A 74 2.82 -6.31 3.45
N GLY A 75 2.01 -5.49 2.79
CA GLY A 75 2.46 -4.40 1.92
C GLY A 75 3.10 -4.86 0.62
N LYS A 76 3.09 -6.17 0.32
CA LYS A 76 3.71 -6.75 -0.88
C LYS A 76 2.63 -7.32 -1.80
N PRO A 77 2.76 -7.13 -3.13
CA PRO A 77 1.92 -7.86 -4.07
C PRO A 77 2.26 -9.35 -3.99
N GLY A 78 1.24 -10.18 -3.82
CA GLY A 78 1.38 -11.63 -3.93
C GLY A 78 1.98 -12.02 -5.28
N LYS A 79 2.71 -13.14 -5.32
CA LYS A 79 3.14 -13.71 -6.60
C LYS A 79 1.92 -14.25 -7.33
N ARG A 80 1.72 -13.87 -8.59
CA ARG A 80 0.75 -14.55 -9.45
C ARG A 80 1.20 -16.01 -9.63
N PRO A 81 0.29 -17.00 -9.53
CA PRO A 81 0.59 -18.38 -9.90
C PRO A 81 0.94 -18.50 -11.38
#